data_AF-V5XK53-F1
#
_entry.id   AF-V5XK53-F1
#
_cell.length_a   1.000
_cell.length_b   1.000
_cell.length_c   1.000
_cell.angle_alpha   90.00
_cell.angle_beta   90.00
_cell.angle_gamma   90.00
#
_symmetry.space_group_name_H-M   'P 1'
#
loop_
_entity.id
_entity.type
_entity.pdbx_description
1 polymer ?
#
loop_
_entity_poly.entity_id
_entity_poly.type
_entity_poly.pdbx_seq_one_letter_code
_entity_poly.pdbx_strand_id
1 'polypeptide(L)'
;AGDLAPINAFIGGLAAQEVMKACSGKFMPIMQWLYFDALECLPEDKEALTEDKCLPRQNRYDGQVAVFGSDLQEKLGKQKYFLVS
;
A
#
# COMPACT_ATOMS: atom_id res chain seq x y z
N ALA A 1 5.46 -2.33 -11.70
CA ALA A 1 4.82 -3.24 -10.72
C ALA A 1 4.39 -2.42 -9.52
N GLY A 2 3.29 -2.78 -8.87
CA GLY A 2 2.78 -2.04 -7.70
C GLY A 2 3.60 -2.35 -6.45
N ASP A 3 3.97 -1.30 -5.70
CA ASP A 3 4.63 -1.40 -4.40
C ASP A 3 4.16 -0.23 -3.52
N LEU A 4 3.40 -0.52 -2.47
CA LEU A 4 2.67 0.47 -1.67
C LEU A 4 3.12 0.40 -0.22
N ALA A 5 3.69 1.51 0.28
CA ALA A 5 4.16 1.60 1.65
C ALA A 5 3.08 1.25 2.71
N PRO A 6 1.79 1.65 2.58
CA PRO A 6 0.76 1.26 3.53
C PRO A 6 0.50 -0.25 3.60
N ILE A 7 0.50 -0.95 2.46
CA ILE A 7 0.31 -2.40 2.42
C ILE A 7 1.51 -3.11 3.05
N ASN A 8 2.72 -2.64 2.73
CA ASN A 8 3.95 -3.18 3.33
C ASN A 8 3.99 -2.97 4.84
N ALA A 9 3.56 -1.81 5.34
CA ALA A 9 3.49 -1.53 6.77
C ALA A 9 2.45 -2.43 7.47
N PHE A 10 1.27 -2.61 6.87
CA PHE A 10 0.21 -3.45 7.42
C PHE A 10 0.63 -4.93 7.49
N ILE A 11 0.99 -5.51 6.34
CA ILE A 11 1.39 -6.93 6.26
C ILE A 11 2.70 -7.15 7.03
N GLY A 12 3.64 -6.22 6.97
CA GLY A 12 4.89 -6.28 7.74
C GLY A 12 4.67 -6.29 9.24
N GLY A 13 3.73 -5.48 9.75
CA GLY A 13 3.35 -5.48 11.16
C GLY A 13 2.71 -6.80 11.58
N LEU A 14 1.81 -7.36 10.78
CA LEU A 14 1.20 -8.68 11.03
C LEU A 14 2.26 -9.78 11.00
N ALA A 15 3.12 -9.81 9.97
CA ALA A 15 4.18 -10.79 9.84
C ALA A 15 5.16 -10.74 11.04
N ALA A 16 5.57 -9.54 11.46
CA ALA A 16 6.40 -9.35 12.64
C ALA A 16 5.70 -9.88 13.90
N GLN A 17 4.40 -9.62 14.06
CA GLN A 17 3.65 -10.15 15.19
C GLN A 17 3.54 -11.68 15.15
N GLU A 18 3.35 -12.31 13.98
CA GLU A 18 3.35 -13.77 13.86
C GLU A 18 4.71 -14.38 14.24
N VAL A 19 5.83 -13.73 13.89
CA VAL A 19 7.16 -14.13 14.36
C VAL A 19 7.22 -14.12 15.89
N MET A 20 6.72 -13.05 16.53
CA MET A 20 6.67 -12.99 18.00
C MET A 20 5.82 -14.10 18.60
N LYS A 21 4.66 -14.43 18.00
CA LYS A 21 3.81 -15.55 18.43
C LYS A 21 4.54 -16.88 18.33
N ALA A 22 5.26 -17.12 17.24
CA ALA A 22 6.01 -18.35 17.02
C ALA A 22 7.13 -18.54 18.06
N CYS A 23 7.84 -17.47 18.41
CA CYS A 23 8.93 -17.54 19.38
C CYS A 23 8.46 -17.56 20.84
N SER A 24 7.29 -16.99 21.16
CA SER A 24 6.83 -16.83 22.54
C SER A 24 5.69 -17.76 22.95
N GLY A 25 4.94 -18.34 22.01
CA GLY A 25 3.76 -19.17 22.27
C GLY A 25 2.60 -18.45 22.99
N LYS A 26 2.60 -17.11 23.02
CA LYS A 26 1.70 -16.32 23.90
C LYS A 26 0.31 -16.08 23.32
N PHE A 27 0.19 -15.94 22.00
CA PHE A 27 -1.08 -15.62 21.34
C PHE A 27 -1.38 -16.61 20.23
N MET A 28 -2.66 -16.70 19.85
CA MET A 28 -3.11 -17.58 18.76
C MET A 28 -2.54 -17.10 17.40
N PRO A 29 -1.80 -17.94 16.68
CA PRO A 29 -1.29 -17.61 15.35
C PRO A 29 -2.40 -17.69 14.30
N ILE A 30 -2.16 -17.06 13.15
CA ILE A 30 -3.01 -17.26 11.98
C ILE A 30 -2.88 -18.72 11.50
N MET A 31 -4.00 -19.36 11.17
CA MET A 31 -4.01 -20.75 10.68
C MET A 31 -4.76 -20.86 9.34
N GLN A 32 -4.11 -20.93 8.18
CA GLN A 32 -2.68 -20.75 7.88
C GLN A 32 -2.46 -19.60 6.89
N TRP A 33 -3.52 -19.24 6.16
CA TRP A 33 -3.49 -18.27 5.07
C TRP A 33 -4.27 -17.02 5.49
N LEU A 34 -3.72 -15.87 5.15
CA LEU A 34 -4.39 -14.59 5.27
C LEU A 34 -4.29 -13.87 3.92
N TYR A 35 -5.44 -13.60 3.31
CA TYR A 35 -5.54 -12.77 2.12
C TYR A 35 -6.16 -11.44 2.52
N PHE A 36 -5.61 -10.36 1.97
CA PHE A 36 -6.08 -9.01 2.19
C PHE A 36 -5.95 -8.22 0.89
N ASP A 37 -6.96 -7.45 0.57
CA ASP A 37 -6.97 -6.47 -0.50
C ASP A 37 -7.58 -5.15 -0.01
N ALA A 38 -7.31 -4.09 -0.75
CA ALA A 38 -7.86 -2.76 -0.52
C ALA A 38 -8.25 -2.16 -1.88
N LEU A 39 -9.00 -2.94 -2.67
CA LEU A 39 -9.40 -2.55 -4.03
C LEU A 39 -10.26 -1.28 -4.04
N GLU A 40 -10.94 -0.98 -2.93
CA GLU A 40 -11.72 0.23 -2.71
C GLU A 40 -10.87 1.52 -2.74
N CYS A 41 -9.55 1.40 -2.61
CA CYS A 41 -8.65 2.56 -2.72
C CYS A 41 -8.43 3.00 -4.17
N LEU A 42 -8.82 2.19 -5.16
CA LEU A 42 -8.75 2.58 -6.56
C LEU A 42 -9.78 3.68 -6.87
N PRO A 43 -9.51 4.56 -7.86
CA PRO A 43 -10.48 5.55 -8.29
C PRO A 43 -11.79 4.89 -8.74
N GLU A 44 -12.93 5.44 -8.31
CA GLU A 44 -14.26 4.98 -8.76
C GLU A 44 -14.40 5.10 -10.29
N ASP A 45 -13.86 6.20 -10.84
CA ASP A 45 -13.75 6.40 -12.28
C ASP A 45 -12.52 5.66 -12.83
N LYS A 46 -12.77 4.48 -13.39
CA LYS A 46 -11.72 3.63 -13.97
C LYS A 46 -11.05 4.23 -15.21
N GLU A 47 -11.68 5.19 -15.88
CA GLU A 47 -11.05 5.89 -17.02
C GLU A 47 -9.90 6.81 -16.57
N ALA A 48 -9.80 7.11 -15.27
CA ALA A 48 -8.69 7.88 -14.73
C ALA A 48 -7.34 7.15 -14.79
N LEU A 49 -7.34 5.81 -14.83
CA LEU A 49 -6.15 4.97 -14.89
C LEU A 49 -5.89 4.53 -16.33
N THR A 50 -5.05 5.28 -17.04
CA THR A 50 -4.54 4.91 -18.37
C THR A 50 -3.13 4.36 -18.26
N GLU A 51 -2.71 3.56 -19.25
CA GLU A 51 -1.35 3.02 -19.31
C GLU A 51 -0.31 4.13 -19.18
N ASP A 52 -0.47 5.24 -19.92
CA ASP A 52 0.44 6.39 -19.88
C ASP A 52 0.65 7.00 -18.49
N LYS A 53 -0.41 7.03 -17.66
CA LYS A 53 -0.33 7.57 -16.30
C LYS A 53 0.31 6.61 -15.32
N CYS A 54 0.28 5.32 -15.60
CA CYS A 54 0.84 4.25 -14.79
C CYS A 54 2.25 3.83 -15.24
N LEU A 55 2.77 4.42 -16.33
CA LEU A 55 4.13 4.15 -16.81
C LEU A 55 5.18 4.62 -15.79
N PRO A 56 6.26 3.82 -15.59
CA PRO A 56 7.37 4.23 -14.73
C PRO A 56 8.09 5.44 -15.32
N ARG A 57 8.47 6.39 -14.46
CA ARG A 57 9.19 7.62 -14.86
C ARG A 57 10.59 7.69 -14.23
N GLN A 58 11.13 6.56 -13.79
CA GLN A 58 12.42 6.42 -13.12
C GLN A 58 12.54 7.31 -11.88
N ASN A 59 11.50 7.30 -11.05
CA ASN A 59 11.49 8.04 -9.81
C ASN A 59 11.08 7.17 -8.62
N ARG A 60 11.26 7.70 -7.41
CA ARG A 60 11.02 6.98 -6.16
C ARG A 60 9.56 6.56 -5.91
N TYR A 61 8.62 7.06 -6.69
CA TYR A 61 7.19 6.80 -6.56
C TYR A 61 6.67 5.84 -7.64
N ASP A 62 7.53 5.27 -8.50
CA ASP A 62 7.10 4.41 -9.61
C ASP A 62 6.24 3.22 -9.13
N GLY A 63 6.53 2.65 -7.96
CA GLY A 63 5.72 1.59 -7.35
C GLY A 63 4.28 2.03 -6.99
N GLN A 64 4.11 3.29 -6.56
CA GLN A 64 2.81 3.85 -6.23
C GLN A 64 2.07 4.36 -7.47
N VAL A 65 2.81 4.98 -8.40
CA VAL A 65 2.28 5.47 -9.68
C VAL A 65 1.76 4.31 -10.53
N ALA A 66 2.38 3.13 -10.48
CA ALA A 66 1.89 1.94 -11.17
C ALA A 66 0.49 1.49 -10.71
N VAL A 67 0.02 1.92 -9.52
CA VAL A 67 -1.30 1.57 -8.97
C VAL A 67 -2.30 2.71 -9.12
N PHE A 68 -1.88 3.94 -8.82
CA PHE A 68 -2.79 5.10 -8.73
C PHE A 68 -2.60 6.15 -9.84
N GLY A 69 -1.56 6.02 -10.65
CA GLY A 69 -1.21 6.97 -11.70
C GLY A 69 -0.49 8.24 -11.21
N SER A 70 0.11 8.95 -12.17
CA SER A 70 0.86 10.19 -11.90
C SER A 70 0.01 11.32 -11.33
N ASP A 71 -1.26 11.42 -11.72
CA ASP A 71 -2.14 12.52 -11.32
C ASP A 71 -2.43 12.49 -9.82
N LEU A 72 -2.65 11.30 -9.25
CA LEU A 72 -2.81 11.17 -7.80
C LEU A 72 -1.51 11.49 -7.07
N GLN A 73 -0.36 11.07 -7.63
CA GLN A 73 0.95 11.41 -7.06
C GLN A 73 1.18 12.92 -6.97
N GLU A 74 0.79 13.67 -8.01
CA GLU A 74 0.85 15.14 -7.99
C GLU A 74 -0.12 15.76 -6.97
N LYS A 75 -1.34 15.22 -6.86
CA LYS A 75 -2.32 15.66 -5.86
C LYS A 75 -1.78 15.45 -4.44
N LEU A 76 -1.12 14.33 -4.17
CA LEU A 76 -0.49 14.02 -2.88
C LEU A 76 0.63 15.01 -2.54
N GLY A 77 1.46 15.36 -3.52
CA GLY A 77 2.55 16.34 -3.32
C GLY A 77 2.08 17.76 -2.97
N LYS A 78 0.82 18.10 -3.23
CA LYS A 78 0.21 19.41 -2.95
C LYS A 78 -0.61 19.43 -1.65
N GLN A 79 -0.75 18.29 -0.96
CA GLN A 79 -1.54 18.21 0.27
C GLN A 79 -0.86 18.95 1.43
N LYS A 80 -1.69 19.46 2.35
CA LYS A 80 -1.25 20.08 3.60
C LYS A 80 -1.95 19.37 4.76
N TYR A 81 -1.25 18.43 5.38
CA TYR A 81 -1.76 17.70 6.54
C TYR A 81 -1.32 18.36 7.84
N PHE A 82 -2.18 18.30 8.85
CA PHE A 82 -1.86 18.68 10.21
C PHE A 82 -1.84 17.39 11.05
N LEU A 83 -0.65 17.04 11.56
CA LEU A 83 -0.46 15.89 12.44
C LEU A 83 -0.40 16.39 13.89
N VAL A 84 -1.31 15.91 14.73
CA VAL A 84 -1.24 16.08 16.18
C VAL A 84 -0.71 14.79 16.77
N SER A 85 0.47 14.86 17.36
CA SER A 85 1.11 13.75 18.09
C SER A 85 0.70 13.75 19.56
#